data_AF-A0A318E411-F1
#
_entry.id   AF-A0A318E411-F1
#
_cell.length_a   1.000
_cell.length_b   1.000
_cell.length_c   1.000
_cell.angle_alpha   90.00
_cell.angle_beta   90.00
_cell.angle_gamma   90.00
#
_symmetry.space_group_name_H-M   'P 1'
#
loop_
_entity.id
_entity.type
_entity.pdbx_description
1 polymer ?
#
loop_
_entity_poly.entity_id
_entity_poly.type
_entity_poly.pdbx_seq_one_letter_code
_entity_poly.pdbx_strand_id
1 'polypeptide(L)'
;MTAQPVLAFAWNAAVGVPMLIVGLIVLAAMWLFGQPKKEQGKRRVAPSTTGDRREPTFGADGEVLDEPSFNARDDFHADPFDQPHQGELDVGLREELERLGATLAGDKGRVEPAPISKPHGIAASIVDALRAPPEQFEQSLAQATGADHVSRAPEPEPVAAPAPAPVAAPAPAPAPEAPRVPPRSEVGRRPERVPVERIVTLFVVAREGNVFNGADLIVAAEKAGLEFGDMGIYHRLVDGKRELGPVFSVANMVKPGNFDVTRVDAMRTPGLSFFMTLPAPIPALDAWDAMLPTAQRLAELLDGQVLDEERNALGRQRVAHIRDELRGWDRDHEGKEITFGR
;
A
#
# COMPACT_ATOMS: atom_id res chain seq x y z
N MET A 1 36.65 -52.21 -38.76
CA MET A 1 36.27 -52.56 -37.37
C MET A 1 35.37 -51.45 -36.85
N THR A 2 34.10 -51.76 -36.63
CA THR A 2 33.03 -50.83 -36.27
C THR A 2 33.11 -50.49 -34.78
N ALA A 3 33.22 -49.20 -34.44
CA ALA A 3 33.11 -48.73 -33.07
C ALA A 3 31.64 -48.59 -32.69
N GLN A 4 31.20 -49.30 -31.64
CA GLN A 4 29.91 -49.08 -31.01
C GLN A 4 30.07 -48.14 -29.81
N PRO A 5 29.25 -47.08 -29.66
CA PRO A 5 29.08 -46.42 -28.37
C PRO A 5 27.94 -47.11 -27.63
N VAL A 6 28.27 -47.97 -26.66
CA VAL A 6 27.30 -48.47 -25.68
C VAL A 6 27.11 -47.36 -24.65
N LEU A 7 26.15 -46.47 -24.88
CA LEU A 7 25.59 -45.64 -23.82
C LEU A 7 24.77 -46.57 -22.91
N ALA A 8 25.46 -47.24 -22.00
CA ALA A 8 24.81 -47.95 -20.91
C ALA A 8 24.18 -46.90 -19.99
N PHE A 9 22.91 -46.59 -20.22
CA PHE A 9 22.08 -45.76 -19.37
C PHE A 9 21.89 -46.52 -18.05
N ALA A 10 22.75 -46.27 -17.07
CA ALA A 10 22.62 -46.83 -15.73
C ALA A 10 21.41 -46.19 -15.04
N TRP A 11 20.23 -46.74 -15.29
CA TRP A 11 18.99 -46.32 -14.64
C TRP A 11 19.07 -46.64 -13.14
N ASN A 12 19.19 -45.61 -12.32
CA ASN A 12 19.12 -45.77 -10.87
C ASN A 12 17.65 -45.83 -10.45
N ALA A 13 17.18 -47.03 -10.08
CA ALA A 13 15.81 -47.23 -9.59
C ALA A 13 15.48 -46.35 -8.37
N ALA A 14 16.47 -46.05 -7.52
CA ALA A 14 16.28 -45.18 -6.36
C ALA A 14 16.02 -43.70 -6.73
N VAL A 15 16.38 -43.27 -7.94
CA VAL A 15 16.12 -41.91 -8.45
C VAL A 15 14.94 -41.90 -9.43
N GLY A 16 14.81 -42.95 -10.25
CA GLY A 16 13.74 -43.07 -11.23
C GLY A 16 12.35 -43.26 -10.61
N VAL A 17 12.24 -44.05 -9.54
CA VAL A 17 10.96 -44.28 -8.83
C VAL A 17 10.40 -43.00 -8.19
N PRO A 18 11.17 -42.20 -7.42
CA PRO A 18 10.63 -40.95 -6.88
C PRO A 18 10.29 -39.93 -7.99
N MET A 19 11.06 -39.86 -9.08
CA MET A 19 10.73 -39.01 -10.23
C MET A 19 9.40 -39.41 -10.90
N LEU A 20 9.13 -40.71 -11.03
CA LEU A 20 7.87 -41.22 -11.56
C LEU A 20 6.70 -40.87 -10.63
N ILE A 21 6.87 -41.03 -9.31
CA ILE A 21 5.86 -40.68 -8.31
C ILE A 21 5.53 -39.18 -8.38
N VAL A 22 6.56 -38.32 -8.44
CA VAL A 22 6.38 -36.86 -8.58
C VAL A 22 5.64 -36.54 -9.89
N GLY A 23 6.01 -37.19 -10.99
CA GLY A 23 5.33 -37.02 -12.28
C GLY A 23 3.85 -37.41 -12.23
N LEU A 24 3.51 -38.53 -11.57
CA LEU A 24 2.12 -38.95 -11.38
C LEU A 24 1.32 -37.98 -10.50
N ILE A 25 1.94 -37.43 -9.44
CA ILE A 25 1.31 -36.42 -8.58
C ILE A 25 0.99 -35.15 -9.37
N VAL A 26 1.93 -34.68 -10.21
CA VAL A 26 1.70 -33.51 -11.07
C VAL A 26 0.60 -33.77 -12.08
N LEU A 27 0.56 -34.97 -12.68
CA LEU A 27 -0.48 -35.33 -13.65
C LEU A 27 -1.87 -35.44 -12.99
N ALA A 28 -1.94 -36.00 -11.78
CA ALA A 28 -3.16 -36.06 -10.98
C ALA A 28 -3.63 -34.65 -10.55
N ALA A 29 -2.71 -33.77 -10.17
CA ALA A 29 -3.02 -32.38 -9.85
C ALA A 29 -3.53 -31.63 -11.09
N MET A 30 -2.92 -31.82 -12.26
CA MET A 30 -3.39 -31.20 -13.50
C MET A 30 -4.77 -31.72 -13.92
N TRP A 31 -5.08 -33.00 -13.67
CA TRP A 31 -6.41 -33.53 -13.92
C TRP A 31 -7.45 -33.03 -12.91
N LEU A 32 -7.08 -32.89 -11.64
CA LEU A 32 -7.95 -32.42 -10.56
C LEU A 32 -8.27 -30.93 -10.67
N PHE A 33 -7.27 -30.10 -11.02
CA PHE A 33 -7.41 -28.64 -11.11
C PHE A 33 -7.63 -28.13 -12.54
N GLY A 34 -7.42 -28.97 -13.56
CA GLY A 34 -7.59 -28.63 -14.97
C GLY A 34 -8.98 -28.90 -15.54
N GLN A 35 -9.97 -29.27 -14.72
CA GLN A 35 -11.35 -29.37 -15.21
C GLN A 35 -11.87 -27.95 -15.56
N PRO A 36 -12.19 -27.66 -16.84
CA PRO A 36 -12.74 -26.37 -17.22
C PRO A 36 -14.12 -26.21 -16.57
N LYS A 37 -14.23 -25.24 -15.68
CA LYS A 37 -15.48 -24.83 -15.03
C LYS A 37 -16.45 -24.40 -16.13
N LYS A 38 -17.41 -25.25 -16.45
CA LYS A 38 -18.40 -25.03 -17.51
C LYS A 38 -19.13 -23.72 -17.25
N GLU A 39 -19.09 -22.84 -18.24
CA GLU A 39 -19.74 -21.54 -18.32
C GLU A 39 -21.20 -21.62 -17.86
N GLN A 40 -21.45 -21.05 -16.68
CA GLN A 40 -22.79 -20.81 -16.16
C GLN A 40 -23.23 -19.44 -16.69
N GLY A 41 -23.75 -19.42 -17.91
CA GLY A 41 -24.08 -18.17 -18.60
C GLY A 41 -25.03 -18.29 -19.78
N LYS A 42 -25.98 -19.25 -19.78
CA LYS A 42 -27.10 -19.22 -20.73
C LYS A 42 -28.03 -18.06 -20.37
N ARG A 43 -27.81 -16.92 -21.02
CA ARG A 43 -28.69 -15.76 -21.09
C ARG A 43 -30.09 -16.22 -21.50
N ARG A 44 -31.02 -16.32 -20.54
CA ARG A 44 -32.45 -16.40 -20.83
C ARG A 44 -32.85 -15.06 -21.45
N VAL A 45 -33.21 -15.09 -22.73
CA VAL A 45 -33.93 -14.00 -23.38
C VAL A 45 -35.35 -14.02 -22.80
N ALA A 46 -35.72 -12.99 -22.05
CA ALA A 46 -37.10 -12.76 -21.65
C ALA A 46 -37.89 -12.24 -22.87
N PRO A 47 -39.11 -12.73 -23.14
CA PRO A 47 -39.95 -12.20 -24.20
C PRO A 47 -40.46 -10.81 -23.83
N SER A 48 -40.40 -9.90 -24.80
CA SER A 48 -40.97 -8.56 -24.75
C SER A 48 -42.49 -8.62 -24.58
N THR A 49 -43.01 -8.06 -23.49
CA THR A 49 -44.43 -7.73 -23.35
C THR A 49 -44.63 -6.24 -23.56
N THR A 50 -45.11 -5.90 -24.75
CA THR A 50 -45.86 -4.67 -25.06
C THR A 50 -47.09 -4.58 -24.14
N GLY A 51 -47.35 -3.43 -23.53
CA GLY A 51 -48.64 -3.16 -22.90
C GLY A 51 -48.61 -2.14 -21.76
N ASP A 52 -49.07 -0.93 -22.09
CA ASP A 52 -49.65 0.12 -21.25
C ASP A 52 -48.89 0.66 -20.02
N ARG A 53 -48.24 1.79 -20.28
CA ARG A 53 -47.99 2.86 -19.30
C ARG A 53 -49.33 3.35 -18.75
N ARG A 54 -49.57 3.17 -17.44
CA ARG A 54 -50.68 3.81 -16.71
C ARG A 54 -50.12 4.70 -15.61
N GLU A 55 -50.51 5.96 -15.65
CA GLU A 55 -50.20 6.96 -14.64
C GLU A 55 -51.12 6.78 -13.42
N PRO A 56 -50.64 7.01 -12.18
CA PRO A 56 -51.49 6.99 -11.00
C PRO A 56 -52.23 8.33 -10.86
N THR A 57 -53.52 8.33 -11.22
CA THR A 57 -54.46 9.40 -10.86
C THR A 57 -54.94 9.19 -9.43
N PHE A 58 -54.74 10.19 -8.57
CA PHE A 58 -55.37 10.30 -7.25
C PHE A 58 -56.74 10.98 -7.37
N GLY A 59 -57.73 10.45 -6.64
CA GLY A 59 -59.12 10.92 -6.54
C GLY A 59 -60.10 9.97 -7.25
N ALA A 60 -61.24 9.56 -6.70
CA ALA A 60 -61.93 9.92 -5.47
C ALA A 60 -63.02 8.84 -5.16
N ASP A 61 -63.64 8.94 -3.98
CA ASP A 61 -64.94 8.36 -3.53
C ASP A 61 -65.03 6.84 -3.28
N GLY A 62 -65.10 6.41 -2.02
CA GLY A 62 -66.31 5.80 -1.40
C GLY A 62 -66.21 4.26 -1.44
N GLU A 63 -66.25 3.48 -0.36
CA GLU A 63 -67.18 3.42 0.76
C GLU A 63 -66.50 2.74 1.97
N VAL A 64 -66.93 3.18 3.15
CA VAL A 64 -66.97 2.52 4.47
C VAL A 64 -66.69 1.01 4.54
N LEU A 65 -65.88 0.60 5.53
CA LEU A 65 -66.30 -0.28 6.63
C LEU A 65 -65.19 -0.48 7.69
N ASP A 66 -65.61 -0.33 8.95
CA ASP A 66 -65.09 -0.81 10.24
C ASP A 66 -63.69 -0.41 10.78
N GLU A 67 -63.74 0.49 11.76
CA GLU A 67 -62.81 0.57 12.90
C GLU A 67 -62.83 -0.73 13.76
N PRO A 68 -61.75 -0.99 14.52
CA PRO A 68 -61.85 -0.64 15.94
C PRO A 68 -60.64 0.15 16.46
N SER A 69 -60.99 1.24 17.14
CA SER A 69 -60.19 2.06 18.03
C SER A 69 -59.36 1.27 19.06
N PHE A 70 -58.09 1.64 19.21
CA PHE A 70 -57.36 1.53 20.48
C PHE A 70 -56.71 2.88 20.79
N ASN A 71 -57.25 3.55 21.81
CA ASN A 71 -56.75 4.80 22.35
C ASN A 71 -55.43 4.57 23.11
N ALA A 72 -54.39 5.33 22.75
CA ALA A 72 -53.29 5.65 23.64
C ALA A 72 -53.21 7.18 23.76
N ARG A 73 -53.75 7.70 24.88
CA ARG A 73 -53.58 9.08 25.32
C ARG A 73 -52.97 9.04 26.71
N ASP A 74 -51.80 9.64 26.80
CA ASP A 74 -51.14 10.31 27.93
C ASP A 74 -49.66 10.42 27.52
N ASP A 75 -48.92 11.51 27.64
CA ASP A 75 -49.22 12.89 28.01
C ASP A 75 -47.87 13.59 27.79
N PHE A 76 -47.68 14.44 26.76
CA PHE A 76 -46.51 15.34 26.70
C PHE A 76 -46.82 16.57 25.87
N HIS A 77 -47.04 17.68 26.59
CA HIS A 77 -47.10 19.03 26.08
C HIS A 77 -45.66 19.57 25.98
N ALA A 78 -45.20 19.90 24.77
CA ALA A 78 -43.99 20.67 24.53
C ALA A 78 -44.16 21.50 23.24
N ASP A 79 -43.73 22.76 23.32
CA ASP A 79 -43.93 23.86 22.36
C ASP A 79 -43.56 23.55 20.89
N PRO A 80 -44.20 24.23 19.92
CA PRO A 80 -43.85 24.10 18.51
C PRO A 80 -42.61 24.94 18.20
N PHE A 81 -41.47 24.28 17.95
CA PHE A 81 -40.33 24.89 17.28
C PHE A 81 -40.39 24.64 15.78
N ASP A 82 -40.14 25.72 15.03
CA ASP A 82 -40.09 25.87 13.57
C ASP A 82 -39.54 24.66 12.81
N GLN A 83 -40.31 24.21 11.81
CA GLN A 83 -39.79 23.45 10.68
C GLN A 83 -39.36 24.44 9.59
N PRO A 84 -38.08 24.46 9.17
CA PRO A 84 -37.67 25.37 8.11
C PRO A 84 -38.25 24.91 6.76
N HIS A 85 -38.91 25.83 6.07
CA HIS A 85 -39.43 25.62 4.72
C HIS A 85 -38.28 25.53 3.71
N GLN A 86 -38.30 24.49 2.89
CA GLN A 86 -37.26 24.07 1.92
C GLN A 86 -37.14 25.00 0.68
N GLY A 87 -37.17 26.32 0.88
CA GLY A 87 -37.03 27.32 -0.18
C GLY A 87 -36.23 28.57 0.23
N GLU A 88 -35.90 28.73 1.51
CA GLU A 88 -35.19 29.92 2.00
C GLU A 88 -33.66 29.79 1.88
N LEU A 89 -33.14 28.55 1.93
CA LEU A 89 -31.71 28.26 1.80
C LEU A 89 -31.15 28.59 0.41
N ASP A 90 -31.94 28.43 -0.66
CA ASP A 90 -31.51 28.72 -2.03
C ASP A 90 -31.41 30.22 -2.31
N VAL A 91 -32.25 31.03 -1.64
CA VAL A 91 -32.23 32.50 -1.77
C VAL A 91 -31.04 33.07 -0.99
N GLY A 92 -30.78 32.55 0.23
CA GLY A 92 -29.63 32.95 1.03
C GLY A 92 -28.28 32.56 0.42
N LEU A 93 -28.16 31.38 -0.18
CA LEU A 93 -26.92 30.92 -0.81
C LEU A 93 -26.56 31.76 -2.05
N ARG A 94 -27.57 32.22 -2.78
CA ARG A 94 -27.37 33.08 -3.97
C ARG A 94 -26.90 34.48 -3.58
N GLU A 95 -27.42 35.01 -2.48
CA GLU A 95 -27.02 36.30 -1.92
C GLU A 95 -25.60 36.25 -1.33
N GLU A 96 -25.21 35.14 -0.68
CA GLU A 96 -23.83 34.92 -0.24
C GLU A 96 -22.83 34.75 -1.41
N LEU A 97 -23.22 34.05 -2.49
CA LEU A 97 -22.40 33.92 -3.70
C LEU A 97 -22.21 35.25 -4.44
N GLU A 98 -23.22 36.11 -4.44
CA GLU A 98 -23.13 37.44 -5.06
C GLU A 98 -22.24 38.38 -4.20
N ARG A 99 -22.26 38.23 -2.87
CA ARG A 99 -21.35 38.91 -1.94
C ARG A 99 -19.91 38.44 -2.09
N LEU A 100 -19.68 37.14 -2.27
CA LEU A 100 -18.37 36.56 -2.53
C LEU A 100 -17.84 36.96 -3.92
N GLY A 101 -18.69 36.98 -4.95
CA GLY A 101 -18.36 37.48 -6.28
C GLY A 101 -17.97 38.97 -6.28
N ALA A 102 -18.63 39.79 -5.47
CA ALA A 102 -18.31 41.21 -5.30
C ALA A 102 -16.94 41.41 -4.60
N THR A 103 -16.56 40.54 -3.68
CA THR A 103 -15.22 40.58 -3.04
C THR A 103 -14.09 40.11 -3.96
N LEU A 104 -14.38 39.23 -4.93
CA LEU A 104 -13.38 38.75 -5.89
C LEU A 104 -13.23 39.68 -7.10
N ALA A 105 -14.26 40.47 -7.43
CA ALA A 105 -14.23 41.44 -8.53
C ALA A 105 -13.48 42.76 -8.17
N GLY A 106 -13.19 42.98 -6.88
CA GLY A 106 -12.48 44.17 -6.39
C GLY A 106 -10.95 44.15 -6.55
N ASP A 107 -10.34 42.99 -6.82
CA ASP A 107 -8.89 42.85 -6.97
C ASP A 107 -8.49 42.44 -8.40
N LYS A 108 -8.96 43.22 -9.37
CA LYS A 108 -8.43 43.19 -10.74
C LYS A 108 -7.76 44.50 -11.08
N GLY A 109 -6.78 44.87 -10.25
CA GLY A 109 -5.74 45.81 -10.63
C GLY A 109 -4.87 45.19 -11.73
N ARG A 110 -4.76 45.87 -12.87
CA ARG A 110 -3.79 45.58 -13.93
C ARG A 110 -2.40 45.33 -13.34
N VAL A 111 -1.86 44.14 -13.57
CA VAL A 111 -0.43 43.89 -13.44
C VAL A 111 0.12 43.76 -14.86
N GLU A 112 0.84 44.78 -15.30
CA GLU A 112 1.73 44.68 -16.47
C GLU A 112 2.82 43.63 -16.19
N PRO A 113 3.23 42.82 -17.18
CA PRO A 113 4.31 41.87 -16.98
C PRO A 113 5.63 42.63 -16.79
N ALA A 114 6.16 42.62 -15.57
CA ALA A 114 7.50 43.10 -15.28
C ALA A 114 8.54 42.24 -16.05
N PRO A 115 9.60 42.84 -16.60
CA PRO A 115 10.64 42.10 -17.30
C PRO A 115 11.40 41.21 -16.32
N ILE A 116 11.40 39.90 -16.59
CA ILE A 116 12.17 38.90 -15.85
C ILE A 116 13.65 39.26 -15.99
N SER A 117 14.26 39.66 -14.87
CA SER A 117 15.70 39.87 -14.79
C SER A 117 16.42 38.53 -15.00
N LYS A 118 17.40 38.53 -15.91
CA LYS A 118 18.25 37.36 -16.19
C LYS A 118 18.92 36.91 -14.89
N PRO A 119 18.95 35.61 -14.56
CA PRO A 119 19.72 35.12 -13.44
C PRO A 119 21.21 35.34 -13.75
N HIS A 120 21.88 36.20 -12.99
CA HIS A 120 23.33 36.28 -13.01
C HIS A 120 23.88 35.19 -12.07
N GLY A 121 24.66 34.25 -12.61
CA GLY A 121 25.32 33.20 -11.84
C GLY A 121 25.25 31.83 -12.50
N ILE A 122 25.62 30.80 -11.74
CA ILE A 122 25.80 29.40 -12.18
C ILE A 122 24.57 28.85 -12.93
N ALA A 123 23.36 29.35 -12.63
CA ALA A 123 22.13 28.98 -13.34
C ALA A 123 22.11 29.42 -14.82
N ALA A 124 22.76 30.53 -15.20
CA ALA A 124 22.89 30.93 -16.60
C ALA A 124 23.82 30.01 -17.40
N SER A 125 24.85 29.45 -16.76
CA SER A 125 25.79 28.51 -17.39
C SER A 125 25.14 27.16 -17.72
N ILE A 126 24.19 26.71 -16.89
CA ILE A 126 23.49 25.44 -17.10
C ILE A 126 22.44 25.58 -18.22
N VAL A 127 21.74 26.71 -18.28
CA VAL A 127 20.73 26.97 -19.32
C VAL A 127 21.37 27.18 -20.71
N ASP A 128 22.59 27.73 -20.76
CA ASP A 128 23.35 27.87 -22.01
C ASP A 128 23.92 26.52 -22.49
N ALA A 129 24.38 25.67 -21.57
CA ALA A 129 24.86 24.31 -21.87
C ALA A 129 23.77 23.39 -22.42
N LEU A 130 22.50 23.59 -22.04
CA LEU A 130 21.36 22.81 -22.53
C LEU A 130 20.82 23.27 -23.90
N ARG A 131 21.32 24.38 -24.45
CA ARG A 131 20.88 24.96 -25.73
C ARG A 131 21.88 24.74 -26.87
N ALA A 132 23.10 24.29 -26.60
CA ALA A 132 24.13 24.10 -27.61
C ALA A 132 23.98 22.78 -28.41
N PRO A 133 24.26 22.78 -29.73
CA PRO A 133 24.34 21.56 -30.54
C PRO A 133 25.47 20.62 -30.06
N PRO A 134 25.35 19.29 -30.28
CA PRO A 134 26.19 18.27 -29.66
C PRO A 134 27.68 18.27 -30.06
N GLU A 135 28.09 19.09 -31.04
CA GLU A 135 29.47 19.09 -31.54
C GLU A 135 30.48 19.84 -30.65
N GLN A 136 30.01 20.68 -29.71
CA GLN A 136 30.90 21.47 -28.84
C GLN A 136 31.33 20.73 -27.55
N PHE A 137 30.61 19.66 -27.18
CA PHE A 137 30.92 18.86 -26.00
C PHE A 137 32.21 18.03 -26.19
N GLU A 138 32.46 17.55 -27.41
CA GLU A 138 33.66 16.76 -27.73
C GLU A 138 34.94 17.60 -27.78
N GLN A 139 34.85 18.86 -28.25
CA GLN A 139 36.00 19.79 -28.25
C GLN A 139 36.44 20.21 -26.84
N SER A 140 35.48 20.29 -25.91
CA SER A 140 35.75 20.67 -24.51
C SER A 140 36.43 19.53 -23.74
N LEU A 141 36.10 18.27 -24.05
CA LEU A 141 36.71 17.09 -23.46
C LEU A 141 38.14 16.86 -24.00
N ALA A 142 38.39 17.20 -25.27
CA ALA A 142 39.70 17.07 -25.90
C ALA A 142 40.74 18.09 -25.41
N GLN A 143 40.32 19.28 -24.94
CA GLN A 143 41.24 20.30 -24.40
C GLN A 143 41.65 20.06 -22.95
N ALA A 144 40.90 19.23 -22.20
CA ALA A 144 41.24 18.87 -20.82
C ALA A 144 42.29 17.75 -20.72
N THR A 145 42.61 17.07 -21.83
CA THR A 145 43.52 15.93 -21.87
C THR A 145 44.58 16.09 -22.95
N GLY A 146 45.64 16.83 -22.64
CA GLY A 146 46.92 16.75 -23.34
C GLY A 146 47.80 17.96 -23.04
N ALA A 147 49.11 17.87 -22.84
CA ALA A 147 50.06 16.77 -22.62
C ALA A 147 51.40 17.47 -22.29
N ASP A 148 52.29 16.86 -21.50
CA ASP A 148 53.74 16.80 -21.78
C ASP A 148 54.53 16.21 -20.59
N HIS A 149 55.03 14.97 -20.75
CA HIS A 149 56.44 14.72 -21.07
C HIS A 149 56.76 13.21 -21.08
N VAL A 150 57.26 12.74 -22.22
CA VAL A 150 57.89 11.42 -22.40
C VAL A 150 59.40 11.56 -22.25
N SER A 151 60.04 10.66 -21.47
CA SER A 151 61.42 10.23 -21.76
C SER A 151 61.77 8.88 -21.13
N ARG A 152 61.82 7.88 -22.03
CA ARG A 152 62.88 6.88 -22.26
C ARG A 152 63.50 6.11 -21.07
N ALA A 153 63.29 4.79 -21.07
CA ALA A 153 64.01 3.78 -20.28
C ALA A 153 65.50 3.63 -20.71
N PRO A 154 66.37 3.09 -19.83
CA PRO A 154 66.76 1.68 -20.01
C PRO A 154 66.92 0.86 -18.70
N GLU A 155 66.96 -0.45 -18.88
CA GLU A 155 67.10 -1.59 -17.95
C GLU A 155 68.45 -1.60 -17.18
N PRO A 156 68.50 -2.24 -15.98
CA PRO A 156 69.28 -3.48 -15.89
C PRO A 156 68.67 -4.60 -14.99
N GLU A 157 69.29 -5.77 -15.19
CA GLU A 157 69.12 -7.15 -14.70
C GLU A 157 69.16 -7.42 -13.16
N PRO A 158 68.93 -8.69 -12.71
CA PRO A 158 68.16 -9.05 -11.52
C PRO A 158 69.00 -9.29 -10.26
N VAL A 159 68.44 -8.99 -9.09
CA VAL A 159 69.02 -9.37 -7.79
C VAL A 159 68.09 -10.30 -7.03
N ALA A 160 68.71 -11.36 -6.52
CA ALA A 160 68.14 -12.56 -5.93
C ALA A 160 67.21 -12.35 -4.72
N ALA A 161 66.27 -13.29 -4.61
CA ALA A 161 65.45 -13.51 -3.43
C ALA A 161 66.27 -13.90 -2.18
N PRO A 162 65.78 -13.55 -0.97
CA PRO A 162 65.93 -14.41 0.19
C PRO A 162 64.56 -14.92 0.68
N ALA A 163 64.54 -16.20 1.01
CA ALA A 163 63.45 -16.92 1.65
C ALA A 163 63.17 -16.39 3.09
N PRO A 164 61.99 -16.68 3.66
CA PRO A 164 61.48 -16.02 4.86
C PRO A 164 62.03 -16.62 6.14
N ALA A 165 62.38 -15.75 7.11
CA ALA A 165 62.54 -16.12 8.51
C ALA A 165 61.26 -15.69 9.28
N PRO A 166 60.87 -16.42 10.34
CA PRO A 166 59.51 -16.40 10.87
C PRO A 166 59.23 -15.10 11.65
N VAL A 167 58.25 -14.35 11.18
CA VAL A 167 57.75 -13.15 11.87
C VAL A 167 57.05 -13.60 13.15
N ALA A 168 57.55 -13.09 14.28
CA ALA A 168 56.92 -13.21 15.59
C ALA A 168 55.44 -12.82 15.51
N ALA A 169 54.58 -13.65 16.11
CA ALA A 169 53.15 -13.41 16.19
C ALA A 169 52.86 -12.02 16.77
N PRO A 170 52.16 -11.14 16.04
CA PRO A 170 51.61 -9.93 16.62
C PRO A 170 50.53 -10.31 17.64
N ALA A 171 50.58 -9.67 18.81
CA ALA A 171 49.53 -9.74 19.82
C ALA A 171 48.14 -9.49 19.19
N PRO A 172 47.07 -10.13 19.71
CA PRO A 172 45.74 -10.02 19.12
C PRO A 172 45.29 -8.56 19.12
N ALA A 173 45.09 -8.01 17.93
CA ALA A 173 44.38 -6.76 17.76
C ALA A 173 43.01 -6.87 18.43
N PRO A 174 42.52 -5.81 19.12
CA PRO A 174 41.17 -5.79 19.63
C PRO A 174 40.21 -6.04 18.46
N ALA A 175 39.34 -7.03 18.63
CA ALA A 175 38.36 -7.41 17.62
C ALA A 175 37.58 -6.16 17.18
N PRO A 176 37.29 -5.99 15.88
CA PRO A 176 36.37 -4.94 15.43
C PRO A 176 35.05 -5.16 16.17
N GLU A 177 34.63 -4.15 16.95
CA GLU A 177 33.29 -4.10 17.50
C GLU A 177 32.31 -4.40 16.38
N ALA A 178 31.48 -5.43 16.59
CA ALA A 178 30.34 -5.70 15.73
C ALA A 178 29.58 -4.38 15.49
N PRO A 179 29.10 -4.10 14.26
CA PRO A 179 28.26 -2.94 14.02
C PRO A 179 27.15 -2.95 15.06
N ARG A 180 27.14 -1.95 15.95
CA ARG A 180 26.07 -1.77 16.92
C ARG A 180 24.83 -1.51 16.09
N VAL A 181 24.04 -2.55 15.87
CA VAL A 181 22.72 -2.44 15.26
C VAL A 181 22.01 -1.36 16.06
N PRO A 182 21.55 -0.25 15.44
CA PRO A 182 20.84 0.78 16.18
C PRO A 182 19.70 0.10 16.94
N PRO A 183 19.40 0.53 18.17
CA PRO A 183 18.35 -0.09 18.97
C PRO A 183 17.06 -0.10 18.14
N ARG A 184 16.60 -1.30 17.76
CA ARG A 184 15.34 -1.46 17.04
C ARG A 184 14.24 -0.93 17.94
N SER A 185 13.47 0.04 17.44
CA SER A 185 12.32 0.59 18.16
C SER A 185 11.43 -0.56 18.66
N GLU A 186 11.01 -0.50 19.92
CA GLU A 186 10.10 -1.51 20.51
C GLU A 186 8.63 -1.18 20.21
N VAL A 187 8.37 0.01 19.70
CA VAL A 187 7.05 0.50 19.30
C VAL A 187 6.46 -0.44 18.24
N GLY A 188 5.30 -1.02 18.50
CA GLY A 188 4.64 -1.95 17.57
C GLY A 188 5.25 -3.35 17.52
N ARG A 189 6.18 -3.69 18.43
CA ARG A 189 6.64 -5.07 18.58
C ARG A 189 5.50 -5.94 19.09
N ARG A 190 5.19 -7.02 18.37
CA ARG A 190 4.23 -8.02 18.80
C ARG A 190 4.82 -8.90 19.92
N PRO A 191 4.06 -9.21 20.99
CA PRO A 191 4.49 -10.18 21.99
C PRO A 191 4.66 -11.59 21.38
N GLU A 192 5.84 -12.20 21.54
CA GLU A 192 6.16 -13.53 20.98
C GLU A 192 5.25 -14.67 21.48
N ARG A 193 4.61 -14.47 22.62
CA ARG A 193 3.71 -15.43 23.28
C ARG A 193 2.37 -15.64 22.58
N VAL A 194 1.99 -14.79 21.61
CA VAL A 194 0.70 -14.89 20.90
C VAL A 194 0.95 -15.46 19.50
N PRO A 195 0.50 -16.69 19.21
CA PRO A 195 0.67 -17.28 17.88
C PRO A 195 -0.16 -16.53 16.84
N VAL A 196 0.33 -16.48 15.60
CA VAL A 196 -0.41 -15.94 14.47
C VAL A 196 -1.26 -17.04 13.86
N GLU A 197 -2.58 -16.93 13.99
CA GLU A 197 -3.54 -17.89 13.46
C GLU A 197 -4.05 -17.48 12.08
N ARG A 198 -4.26 -16.17 11.87
CA ARG A 198 -4.75 -15.62 10.60
C ARG A 198 -4.12 -14.25 10.31
N ILE A 199 -3.97 -13.94 9.02
CA ILE A 199 -3.53 -12.62 8.55
C ILE A 199 -4.59 -12.07 7.61
N VAL A 200 -4.97 -10.81 7.80
CA VAL A 200 -5.88 -10.08 6.90
C VAL A 200 -5.09 -8.96 6.26
N THR A 201 -5.15 -8.85 4.93
CA THR A 201 -4.29 -7.93 4.16
C THR A 201 -5.13 -7.00 3.30
N LEU A 202 -4.71 -5.74 3.19
CA LEU A 202 -5.15 -4.78 2.19
C LEU A 202 -3.93 -4.13 1.53
N PHE A 203 -4.11 -3.61 0.33
CA PHE A 203 -3.06 -2.83 -0.33
C PHE A 203 -3.54 -1.42 -0.62
N VAL A 204 -2.62 -0.46 -0.54
CA VAL A 204 -2.81 0.89 -1.08
C VAL A 204 -1.78 1.09 -2.17
N VAL A 205 -2.21 1.22 -3.42
CA VAL A 205 -1.31 1.34 -4.56
C VAL A 205 -1.44 2.70 -5.22
N ALA A 206 -0.35 3.18 -5.81
CA ALA A 206 -0.39 4.36 -6.64
C ALA A 206 -1.25 4.08 -7.90
N ARG A 207 -1.85 5.13 -8.46
CA ARG A 207 -2.52 5.04 -9.77
C ARG A 207 -1.52 4.60 -10.85
N GLU A 208 -2.05 4.06 -11.94
CA GLU A 208 -1.25 3.56 -13.05
C GLU A 208 -0.27 4.63 -13.57
N GLY A 209 1.00 4.26 -13.72
CA GLY A 209 2.08 5.16 -14.13
C GLY A 209 2.66 6.04 -13.01
N ASN A 210 2.06 6.05 -11.82
CA ASN A 210 2.54 6.83 -10.68
C ASN A 210 3.23 5.95 -9.63
N VAL A 211 4.00 6.59 -8.75
CA VAL A 211 4.63 5.99 -7.57
C VAL A 211 4.51 6.96 -6.40
N PHE A 212 4.43 6.43 -5.19
CA PHE A 212 4.45 7.27 -3.99
C PHE A 212 5.87 7.73 -3.67
N ASN A 213 6.00 9.00 -3.26
CA ASN A 213 7.22 9.57 -2.73
C ASN A 213 7.33 9.28 -1.22
N GLY A 214 8.52 8.91 -0.76
CA GLY A 214 8.76 8.62 0.67
C GLY A 214 8.43 9.79 1.60
N ALA A 215 8.73 11.02 1.21
CA ALA A 215 8.42 12.20 2.04
C ALA A 215 6.91 12.38 2.25
N ASP A 216 6.12 12.30 1.18
CA ASP A 216 4.66 12.41 1.23
C ASP A 216 4.04 11.25 2.02
N LEU A 217 4.63 10.06 1.88
CA LEU A 217 4.20 8.84 2.58
C LEU A 217 4.36 8.96 4.10
N ILE A 218 5.49 9.48 4.57
CA ILE A 218 5.73 9.67 6.01
C ILE A 218 4.71 10.65 6.59
N VAL A 219 4.51 11.79 5.93
CA VAL A 219 3.53 12.78 6.34
C VAL A 219 2.11 12.20 6.31
N ALA A 220 1.77 11.41 5.30
CA ALA A 220 0.46 10.78 5.19
C ALA A 220 0.26 9.70 6.28
N ALA A 221 1.29 8.91 6.60
CA ALA A 221 1.25 7.90 7.64
C ALA A 221 1.05 8.52 9.04
N GLU A 222 1.80 9.58 9.36
CA GLU A 222 1.64 10.31 10.62
C GLU A 222 0.25 10.96 10.73
N LYS A 223 -0.24 11.59 9.65
CA LYS A 223 -1.60 12.15 9.59
C LYS A 223 -2.70 11.10 9.72
N ALA A 224 -2.41 9.86 9.36
CA ALA A 224 -3.32 8.72 9.52
C ALA A 224 -3.21 8.06 10.90
N GLY A 225 -2.37 8.58 11.80
CA GLY A 225 -2.19 8.07 13.16
C GLY A 225 -1.37 6.78 13.22
N LEU A 226 -0.44 6.58 12.27
CA LEU A 226 0.50 5.47 12.29
C LEU A 226 1.82 5.90 12.94
N GLU A 227 2.40 5.00 13.73
CA GLU A 227 3.69 5.20 14.38
C GLU A 227 4.77 4.35 13.72
N PHE A 228 5.91 4.96 13.40
CA PHE A 228 7.07 4.23 12.90
C PHE A 228 7.74 3.45 14.03
N GLY A 229 8.05 2.18 13.82
CA GLY A 229 8.49 1.32 14.91
C GLY A 229 9.29 0.09 14.50
N ASP A 230 8.99 -1.02 15.17
CA ASP A 230 9.65 -2.30 15.01
C ASP A 230 9.71 -2.73 13.54
N MET A 231 10.74 -3.50 13.18
CA MET A 231 11.00 -3.93 11.79
C MET A 231 11.19 -2.80 10.75
N GLY A 232 11.21 -1.52 11.16
CA GLY A 232 11.28 -0.38 10.26
C GLY A 232 10.00 -0.21 9.44
N ILE A 233 8.85 -0.55 10.02
CA ILE A 233 7.54 -0.39 9.40
C ILE A 233 6.64 0.49 10.29
N TYR A 234 5.45 0.81 9.77
CA TYR A 234 4.46 1.60 10.50
C TYR A 234 3.48 0.69 11.22
N HIS A 235 3.01 1.14 12.38
CA HIS A 235 2.09 0.40 13.23
C HIS A 235 0.96 1.29 13.71
N ARG A 236 -0.25 0.74 13.75
CA ARG A 236 -1.34 1.31 14.54
C ARG A 236 -1.37 0.60 15.87
N LEU A 237 -1.24 1.34 16.96
CA LEU A 237 -1.26 0.80 18.32
C LEU A 237 -2.64 1.02 18.94
N VAL A 238 -2.91 0.29 20.02
CA VAL A 238 -4.06 0.56 20.88
C VAL A 238 -3.77 1.81 21.70
N ASP A 239 -4.71 2.75 21.74
CA ASP A 239 -4.54 4.00 22.47
C ASP A 239 -4.24 3.73 23.95
N GLY A 240 -3.12 4.29 24.42
CA GLY A 240 -2.66 4.14 25.79
C GLY A 240 -2.11 2.76 26.18
N LYS A 241 -2.03 1.79 25.25
CA LYS A 241 -1.57 0.41 25.51
C LYS A 241 -0.60 -0.09 24.44
N ARG A 242 0.58 0.54 24.35
CA ARG A 242 1.60 0.22 23.34
C ARG A 242 2.20 -1.18 23.53
N GLU A 243 2.17 -1.70 24.75
CA GLU A 243 2.73 -3.00 25.17
C GLU A 243 1.93 -4.21 24.69
N LEU A 244 0.65 -4.02 24.30
CA LEU A 244 -0.18 -5.09 23.73
C LEU A 244 0.21 -5.42 22.28
N GLY A 245 1.06 -4.59 21.67
CA GLY A 245 1.47 -4.70 20.29
C GLY A 245 0.50 -3.99 19.33
N PRO A 246 0.72 -4.14 18.02
CA PRO A 246 -0.01 -3.41 17.01
C PRO A 246 -1.39 -4.03 16.75
N VAL A 247 -2.39 -3.17 16.55
CA VAL A 247 -3.68 -3.54 15.96
C VAL A 247 -3.47 -4.03 14.53
N PHE A 248 -2.73 -3.24 13.73
CA PHE A 248 -2.28 -3.61 12.39
C PHE A 248 -0.97 -2.90 12.05
N SER A 249 -0.29 -3.38 11.02
CA SER A 249 0.98 -2.83 10.54
C SER A 249 0.93 -2.52 9.05
N VAL A 250 1.77 -1.59 8.61
CA VAL A 250 1.87 -1.13 7.23
C VAL A 250 3.31 -1.22 6.78
N ALA A 251 3.56 -2.02 5.76
CA ALA A 251 4.87 -2.25 5.16
C ALA A 251 4.92 -1.73 3.71
N ASN A 252 6.14 -1.48 3.24
CA ASN A 252 6.39 -1.16 1.85
C ASN A 252 6.18 -2.42 0.97
N MET A 253 5.57 -2.29 -0.22
CA MET A 253 5.46 -3.41 -1.16
C MET A 253 6.79 -3.78 -1.83
N VAL A 254 7.76 -2.87 -1.84
CA VAL A 254 9.11 -3.14 -2.37
C VAL A 254 9.94 -3.87 -1.32
N LYS A 255 10.54 -5.00 -1.69
CA LYS A 255 11.47 -5.74 -0.82
C LYS A 255 12.65 -4.82 -0.45
N PRO A 256 13.06 -4.77 0.83
CA PRO A 256 12.73 -5.70 1.93
C PRO A 256 11.41 -5.44 2.67
N GLY A 257 10.66 -4.39 2.35
CA GLY A 257 9.37 -4.06 2.97
C GLY A 257 9.43 -3.03 4.10
N ASN A 258 10.63 -2.55 4.47
CA ASN A 258 10.81 -1.47 5.43
C ASN A 258 10.80 -0.08 4.77
N PHE A 259 10.70 0.95 5.60
CA PHE A 259 10.88 2.35 5.22
C PHE A 259 12.23 2.84 5.73
N ASP A 260 13.12 3.20 4.81
CA ASP A 260 14.34 3.94 5.12
C ASP A 260 14.04 5.42 5.36
N VAL A 261 13.75 5.77 6.61
CA VAL A 261 13.48 7.15 7.05
C VAL A 261 14.73 8.04 6.97
N THR A 262 15.92 7.49 6.73
CA THR A 262 17.14 8.31 6.53
C THR A 262 17.29 8.76 5.08
N ARG A 263 16.65 8.07 4.12
CA ARG A 263 16.73 8.34 2.67
C ARG A 263 15.37 8.56 2.03
N VAL A 264 14.53 9.35 2.68
CA VAL A 264 13.12 9.58 2.31
C VAL A 264 12.95 10.20 0.93
N ASP A 265 13.84 11.10 0.54
CA ASP A 265 13.76 11.84 -0.72
C ASP A 265 13.97 10.94 -1.95
N ALA A 266 14.78 9.90 -1.79
CA ALA A 266 15.08 8.93 -2.84
C ALA A 266 14.11 7.74 -2.85
N MET A 267 13.32 7.57 -1.78
CA MET A 267 12.39 6.46 -1.67
C MET A 267 11.21 6.64 -2.61
N ARG A 268 10.97 5.62 -3.43
CA ARG A 268 9.80 5.51 -4.29
C ARG A 268 9.19 4.13 -4.12
N THR A 269 7.86 4.06 -4.03
CA THR A 269 7.17 2.78 -3.92
C THR A 269 5.89 2.74 -4.77
N PRO A 270 5.60 1.62 -5.45
CA PRO A 270 4.33 1.43 -6.12
C PRO A 270 3.15 1.30 -5.15
N GLY A 271 3.41 1.00 -3.86
CA GLY A 271 2.33 0.86 -2.88
C GLY A 271 2.73 0.33 -1.52
N LEU A 272 1.72 0.15 -0.69
CA LEU A 272 1.81 -0.23 0.71
C LEU A 272 0.95 -1.46 0.98
N SER A 273 1.44 -2.31 1.87
CA SER A 273 0.75 -3.50 2.35
C SER A 273 0.33 -3.27 3.79
N PHE A 274 -0.98 -3.18 4.00
CA PHE A 274 -1.59 -3.19 5.33
C PHE A 274 -1.85 -4.63 5.71
N PHE A 275 -1.46 -5.03 6.90
CA PHE A 275 -1.77 -6.35 7.41
C PHE A 275 -2.07 -6.29 8.90
N MET A 276 -3.13 -6.96 9.31
CA MET A 276 -3.39 -7.28 10.71
C MET A 276 -3.26 -8.78 10.91
N THR A 277 -2.93 -9.14 12.13
CA THR A 277 -2.55 -10.48 12.49
C THR A 277 -3.40 -10.89 13.68
N LEU A 278 -4.15 -11.98 13.55
CA LEU A 278 -5.12 -12.45 14.53
C LEU A 278 -4.50 -13.61 15.33
N PRO A 279 -4.65 -13.65 16.67
CA PRO A 279 -5.39 -12.70 17.50
C PRO A 279 -4.74 -11.30 17.53
N ALA A 280 -5.57 -10.27 17.40
CA ALA A 280 -5.18 -8.88 17.59
C ALA A 280 -5.36 -8.49 19.07
N PRO A 281 -4.77 -7.38 19.54
CA PRO A 281 -4.96 -6.91 20.92
C PRO A 281 -6.38 -6.41 21.23
N ILE A 282 -7.23 -6.31 20.20
CA ILE A 282 -8.65 -5.96 20.25
C ILE A 282 -9.43 -6.94 19.34
N PRO A 283 -10.76 -7.04 19.45
CA PRO A 283 -11.58 -7.88 18.58
C PRO A 283 -11.24 -7.67 17.09
N ALA A 284 -11.30 -8.73 16.29
CA ALA A 284 -10.89 -8.68 14.89
C ALA A 284 -11.75 -7.72 14.07
N LEU A 285 -13.04 -7.63 14.39
CA LEU A 285 -13.94 -6.65 13.79
C LEU A 285 -13.51 -5.21 14.11
N ASP A 286 -13.16 -4.91 15.36
CA ASP A 286 -12.74 -3.57 15.77
C ASP A 286 -11.38 -3.20 15.13
N ALA A 287 -10.47 -4.17 15.01
CA ALA A 287 -9.21 -4.00 14.30
C ALA A 287 -9.42 -3.68 12.82
N TRP A 288 -10.42 -4.31 12.18
CA TRP A 288 -10.84 -4.00 10.81
C TRP A 288 -11.42 -2.60 10.69
N ASP A 289 -12.31 -2.22 11.60
CA ASP A 289 -12.95 -0.91 11.62
C ASP A 289 -11.94 0.22 11.93
N ALA A 290 -10.78 -0.09 12.52
CA ALA A 290 -9.64 0.81 12.59
C ALA A 290 -8.78 0.81 11.31
N MET A 291 -8.54 -0.36 10.71
CA MET A 291 -7.65 -0.53 9.56
C MET A 291 -8.22 0.05 8.26
N LEU A 292 -9.49 -0.22 7.97
CA LEU A 292 -10.12 0.17 6.70
C LEU A 292 -10.17 1.70 6.51
N PRO A 293 -10.66 2.50 7.47
CA PRO A 293 -10.66 3.96 7.33
C PRO A 293 -9.24 4.53 7.24
N THR A 294 -8.28 3.93 7.95
CA THR A 294 -6.87 4.33 7.88
C THR A 294 -6.30 4.10 6.47
N ALA A 295 -6.57 2.93 5.87
CA ALA A 295 -6.14 2.63 4.50
C ALA A 295 -6.79 3.56 3.47
N GLN A 296 -8.10 3.83 3.60
CA GLN A 296 -8.82 4.77 2.73
C GLN A 296 -8.26 6.19 2.86
N ARG A 297 -8.04 6.66 4.08
CA ARG A 297 -7.44 7.97 4.35
C ARG A 297 -6.05 8.10 3.73
N LEU A 298 -5.23 7.06 3.85
CA LEU A 298 -3.88 7.05 3.32
C LEU A 298 -3.87 7.01 1.79
N ALA A 299 -4.83 6.30 1.18
CA ALA A 299 -5.07 6.36 -0.26
C ALA A 299 -5.52 7.76 -0.72
N GLU A 300 -6.41 8.43 0.00
CA GLU A 300 -6.81 9.81 -0.32
C GLU A 300 -5.63 10.79 -0.25
N LEU A 301 -4.81 10.70 0.80
CA LEU A 301 -3.67 11.59 1.01
C LEU A 301 -2.56 11.41 -0.04
N LEU A 302 -2.42 10.20 -0.60
CA LEU A 302 -1.39 9.85 -1.57
C LEU A 302 -1.90 9.75 -3.01
N ASP A 303 -3.17 10.07 -3.26
CA ASP A 303 -3.87 9.84 -4.53
C ASP A 303 -3.71 8.38 -5.06
N GLY A 304 -3.92 7.43 -4.14
CA GLY A 304 -3.86 6.00 -4.38
C GLY A 304 -5.23 5.33 -4.51
N GLN A 305 -5.19 4.00 -4.63
CA GLN A 305 -6.36 3.13 -4.65
C GLN A 305 -6.20 2.01 -3.63
N VAL A 306 -7.27 1.71 -2.89
CA VAL A 306 -7.31 0.59 -1.96
C VAL A 306 -7.71 -0.69 -2.69
N LEU A 307 -6.91 -1.72 -2.56
CA LEU A 307 -7.13 -3.04 -3.12
C LEU A 307 -7.27 -4.10 -2.01
N ASP A 308 -8.00 -5.17 -2.33
CA ASP A 308 -8.07 -6.35 -1.49
C ASP A 308 -6.87 -7.30 -1.69
N GLU A 309 -6.88 -8.44 -0.99
CA GLU A 309 -5.81 -9.45 -1.07
C GLU A 309 -5.55 -10.00 -2.48
N GLU A 310 -6.58 -10.00 -3.35
CA GLU A 310 -6.50 -10.45 -4.74
C GLU A 310 -6.04 -9.33 -5.68
N ARG A 311 -5.75 -8.14 -5.14
CA ARG A 311 -5.41 -6.90 -5.87
C ARG A 311 -6.58 -6.36 -6.70
N ASN A 312 -7.80 -6.68 -6.31
CA ASN A 312 -9.00 -6.09 -6.89
C ASN A 312 -9.37 -4.81 -6.13
N ALA A 313 -9.98 -3.84 -6.83
CA ALA A 313 -10.45 -2.61 -6.18
C ALA A 313 -11.44 -2.94 -5.04
N LEU A 314 -11.22 -2.32 -3.88
CA LEU A 314 -11.98 -2.64 -2.68
C LEU A 314 -13.43 -2.09 -2.75
N GLY A 315 -14.36 -2.93 -3.17
CA GLY A 315 -15.79 -2.60 -3.26
C GLY A 315 -16.57 -2.86 -1.97
N ARG A 316 -17.77 -2.26 -1.86
CA ARG A 316 -18.67 -2.41 -0.70
C ARG A 316 -19.01 -3.87 -0.36
N GLN A 317 -19.23 -4.70 -1.38
CA GLN A 317 -19.53 -6.13 -1.20
C GLN A 317 -18.35 -6.87 -0.55
N ARG A 318 -17.12 -6.59 -1.00
CA ARG A 318 -15.91 -7.21 -0.46
C ARG A 318 -15.67 -6.78 0.99
N VAL A 319 -15.85 -5.49 1.29
CA VAL A 319 -15.80 -4.97 2.68
C VAL A 319 -16.81 -5.67 3.56
N ALA A 320 -18.07 -5.84 3.11
CA ALA A 320 -19.09 -6.53 3.89
C ALA A 320 -18.73 -7.99 4.15
N HIS A 321 -18.23 -8.68 3.13
CA HIS A 321 -17.79 -10.06 3.25
C HIS A 321 -16.65 -10.24 4.25
N ILE A 322 -15.58 -9.43 4.17
CA ILE A 322 -14.46 -9.48 5.12
C ILE A 322 -14.96 -9.23 6.54
N ARG A 323 -15.87 -8.26 6.73
CA ARG A 323 -16.46 -7.95 8.03
C ARG A 323 -17.22 -9.15 8.62
N ASP A 324 -17.99 -9.86 7.80
CA ASP A 324 -18.74 -11.03 8.25
C ASP A 324 -17.83 -12.22 8.57
N GLU A 325 -16.73 -12.39 7.83
CA GLU A 325 -15.70 -13.38 8.17
C GLU A 325 -15.04 -13.09 9.52
N LEU A 326 -14.74 -11.81 9.80
CA LEU A 326 -14.13 -11.42 11.07
C LEU A 326 -15.10 -11.55 12.25
N ARG A 327 -16.39 -11.25 12.04
CA ARG A 327 -17.46 -11.56 13.01
C ARG A 327 -17.59 -13.07 13.27
N GLY A 328 -17.40 -13.89 12.25
CA GLY A 328 -17.34 -15.35 12.41
C GLY A 328 -16.14 -15.74 13.27
N TRP A 329 -14.97 -15.20 12.94
CA TRP A 329 -13.73 -15.45 13.68
C TRP A 329 -13.85 -15.05 15.16
N ASP A 330 -14.35 -13.84 15.47
CA ASP A 330 -14.50 -13.39 16.86
C ASP A 330 -15.42 -14.33 17.66
N ARG A 331 -16.57 -14.74 17.11
CA ARG A 331 -17.48 -15.71 17.76
C ARG A 331 -16.82 -17.06 18.06
N ASP A 332 -16.02 -17.56 17.12
CA ASP A 332 -15.33 -18.85 17.27
C ASP A 332 -14.18 -18.81 18.29
N HIS A 333 -13.65 -17.61 18.60
CA HIS A 333 -12.53 -17.42 19.53
C HIS A 333 -12.97 -16.93 20.92
N GLU A 334 -14.05 -16.13 21.02
CA GLU A 334 -14.70 -15.80 22.29
C GLU A 334 -15.19 -17.05 23.04
N GLY A 335 -15.69 -18.04 22.29
CA GLY A 335 -16.15 -19.31 22.87
C GLY A 335 -15.05 -20.19 23.47
N LYS A 336 -13.76 -19.92 23.17
CA LYS A 336 -12.61 -20.69 23.69
C LYS A 336 -12.04 -20.10 24.98
N GLU A 337 -12.31 -18.83 25.29
CA GLU A 337 -11.70 -18.12 26.44
C GLU A 337 -12.54 -18.20 27.72
N ILE A 338 -13.59 -19.03 27.74
CA ILE A 338 -14.35 -19.33 28.96
C ILE A 338 -13.48 -20.17 29.90
N THR A 339 -12.60 -19.50 30.62
CA THR A 339 -11.95 -20.08 31.80
C THR A 339 -13.04 -20.35 32.82
N PHE A 340 -13.50 -21.59 32.90
CA PHE A 340 -14.33 -22.06 34.00
C PHE A 340 -13.53 -21.84 35.29
N GLY A 341 -13.85 -20.77 36.01
CA GLY A 341 -13.30 -20.48 37.33
C GLY A 341 -13.53 -21.69 38.24
N ARG A 342 -12.42 -22.23 38.74
CA ARG A 342 -12.36 -23.26 39.78
C ARG A 342 -12.79 -22.69 41.12
#